data_AF-A0A972BWB3-F1
#
_entry.id   AF-A0A972BWB3-F1
#
_cell.length_a   1.000
_cell.length_b   1.000
_cell.length_c   1.000
_cell.angle_alpha   90.00
_cell.angle_beta   90.00
_cell.angle_gamma   90.00
#
_symmetry.space_group_name_H-M   'P 1'
#
loop_
_entity.id
_entity.type
_entity.pdbx_description
1 polymer ?
#
loop_
_entity_poly.entity_id
_entity_poly.type
_entity_poly.pdbx_seq_one_letter_code
_entity_poly.pdbx_strand_id
1 'polypeptide(L)'
;MTGERGLIWVLVMLLAIGLVGCGKAPAGEPTANPAEEPSPAEEIEAPSNEEEETTAFCPLDGMPLEDPELLNRRPVAVMIDNLPGIGDQSGLDKACVVFEILTEGGITRLMPVFLHQEAEVVGPVRSARHYFLDKALEFDAAYSHCGWSPQAQRDIKNLKVISLNEFYLPKVYWRVRSKKEPHNVYTSTDRLFQELERRGLETLKEPKAEFAFWEDPSALSGTAAKKITLRFTGGYKVEYQWDATIPGGGYRRYAGGKPHRDAETGQQLVAKNLIVQFVDGTR
;
A
#
# COMPACT_ATOMS: atom_id res chain seq x y z
N MET A 1 64.96 0.66 -11.87
CA MET A 1 65.50 -0.14 -10.75
C MET A 1 64.38 -1.00 -10.22
N THR A 2 64.62 -2.30 -10.32
CA THR A 2 63.78 -3.47 -10.05
C THR A 2 63.35 -3.58 -8.59
N GLY A 3 62.19 -4.19 -8.34
CA GLY A 3 61.74 -4.54 -7.00
C GLY A 3 60.39 -5.28 -6.99
N GLU A 4 60.40 -6.52 -7.45
CA GLU A 4 59.32 -7.52 -7.33
C GLU A 4 59.06 -7.92 -5.87
N ARG A 5 57.83 -8.38 -5.57
CA ARG A 5 57.43 -9.35 -4.49
C ARG A 5 55.88 -9.45 -4.49
N GLY A 6 55.22 -10.59 -4.44
CA GLY A 6 55.66 -11.98 -4.35
C GLY A 6 54.44 -12.90 -4.46
N LEU A 7 54.65 -14.10 -5.00
CA LEU A 7 53.69 -15.21 -5.08
C LEU A 7 54.42 -16.44 -4.56
N ILE A 8 54.00 -17.03 -3.44
CA ILE A 8 54.46 -18.35 -2.98
C ILE A 8 53.26 -19.15 -2.43
N TRP A 9 53.04 -20.28 -3.08
CA TRP A 9 52.19 -21.41 -2.71
C TRP A 9 52.82 -22.23 -1.58
N VAL A 10 52.03 -22.77 -0.63
CA VAL A 10 52.32 -24.04 0.05
C VAL A 10 51.02 -24.81 0.32
N LEU A 11 51.13 -26.12 0.08
CA LEU A 11 50.14 -27.19 -0.02
C LEU A 11 50.27 -28.10 1.23
N VAL A 12 49.32 -29.04 1.42
CA VAL A 12 49.45 -30.41 2.01
C VAL A 12 48.66 -30.74 3.31
N MET A 13 47.64 -31.60 3.09
CA MET A 13 47.17 -32.85 3.74
C MET A 13 47.03 -33.07 5.27
N LEU A 14 45.80 -33.45 5.64
CA LEU A 14 45.35 -34.74 6.23
C LEU A 14 46.39 -35.67 6.90
N LEU A 15 46.14 -36.11 8.16
CA LEU A 15 45.80 -37.51 8.51
C LEU A 15 45.38 -37.68 9.98
N ALA A 16 44.54 -38.69 10.20
CA ALA A 16 43.86 -39.15 11.41
C ALA A 16 44.74 -39.88 12.45
N ILE A 17 44.23 -39.97 13.70
CA ILE A 17 44.46 -41.10 14.61
C ILE A 17 43.15 -41.40 15.35
N GLY A 18 42.79 -42.67 15.45
CA GLY A 18 41.68 -43.17 16.25
C GLY A 18 42.05 -44.38 17.11
N LEU A 19 41.07 -44.74 17.94
CA LEU A 19 40.66 -46.07 18.44
C LEU A 19 41.20 -46.66 19.76
N VAL A 20 40.26 -47.44 20.33
CA VAL A 20 40.28 -48.59 21.28
C VAL A 20 39.80 -48.23 22.71
N GLY A 21 38.85 -48.92 23.35
CA GLY A 21 38.05 -50.12 23.04
C GLY A 21 37.58 -50.85 24.33
N CYS A 22 36.71 -51.88 24.15
CA CYS A 22 36.17 -52.89 25.11
C CYS A 22 34.85 -52.55 25.85
N GLY A 23 33.81 -53.41 25.96
CA GLY A 23 33.56 -54.77 25.46
C GLY A 23 32.66 -55.63 26.40
N LYS A 24 31.47 -56.06 25.89
CA LYS A 24 30.64 -57.28 26.13
C LYS A 24 30.08 -57.72 27.53
N ALA A 25 28.81 -58.18 27.50
CA ALA A 25 27.92 -58.72 28.56
C ALA A 25 28.19 -60.21 28.97
N PRO A 26 27.56 -60.73 30.06
CA PRO A 26 26.32 -61.55 29.92
C PRO A 26 25.30 -61.49 31.10
N ALA A 27 24.23 -62.30 30.97
CA ALA A 27 22.92 -62.33 31.64
C ALA A 27 22.83 -62.90 33.09
N GLY A 28 21.72 -62.55 33.78
CA GLY A 28 21.17 -63.23 34.97
C GLY A 28 19.90 -62.53 35.50
N GLU A 29 18.76 -63.24 35.56
CA GLU A 29 17.49 -62.86 36.24
C GLU A 29 17.51 -63.24 37.74
N PRO A 30 16.42 -63.10 38.54
CA PRO A 30 15.68 -61.90 38.92
C PRO A 30 15.61 -61.77 40.47
N THR A 31 15.38 -60.59 41.05
CA THR A 31 14.90 -60.52 42.45
C THR A 31 14.21 -59.20 42.77
N ALA A 32 13.14 -59.32 43.55
CA ALA A 32 12.13 -58.32 43.83
C ALA A 32 12.59 -57.15 44.73
N ASN A 33 11.93 -56.02 44.50
CA ASN A 33 11.96 -54.73 45.22
C ASN A 33 11.77 -54.87 46.76
N PRO A 34 12.17 -53.85 47.56
CA PRO A 34 11.15 -52.88 47.98
C PRO A 34 11.60 -51.42 48.17
N ALA A 35 10.71 -50.54 47.70
CA ALA A 35 10.28 -49.24 48.25
C ALA A 35 11.30 -48.09 48.46
N GLU A 36 11.22 -47.10 47.58
CA GLU A 36 11.70 -45.73 47.79
C GLU A 36 10.49 -44.77 47.75
N GLU A 37 10.45 -43.83 48.69
CA GLU A 37 9.37 -42.88 48.97
C GLU A 37 9.16 -41.86 47.81
N PRO A 38 7.96 -41.28 47.63
CA PRO A 38 7.69 -40.40 46.50
C PRO A 38 8.38 -39.04 46.65
N SER A 39 9.18 -38.68 45.66
CA SER A 39 9.72 -37.32 45.44
C SER A 39 8.60 -36.33 45.05
N PRO A 40 8.70 -35.03 45.43
CA PRO A 40 7.68 -34.02 45.11
C PRO A 40 7.42 -33.90 43.60
N ALA A 41 6.15 -33.80 43.23
CA ALA A 41 5.70 -33.64 41.85
C ALA A 41 6.21 -32.30 41.27
N GLU A 42 6.87 -32.36 40.12
CA GLU A 42 7.10 -31.20 39.26
C GLU A 42 5.74 -30.62 38.83
N GLU A 43 5.54 -29.35 39.15
CA GLU A 43 4.43 -28.54 38.65
C GLU A 43 4.66 -28.30 37.16
N ILE A 44 3.91 -29.01 36.33
CA ILE A 44 3.90 -28.82 34.88
C ILE A 44 3.23 -27.47 34.63
N GLU A 45 4.02 -26.43 34.34
CA GLU A 45 3.48 -25.18 33.81
C GLU A 45 2.72 -25.47 32.51
N ALA A 46 1.42 -25.16 32.53
CA ALA A 46 0.58 -25.23 31.35
C ALA A 46 1.18 -24.34 30.25
N PRO A 47 1.15 -24.75 28.98
CA PRO A 47 1.67 -23.92 27.91
C PRO A 47 0.93 -22.59 27.91
N SER A 48 1.67 -21.49 28.05
CA SER A 48 1.13 -20.16 27.80
C SER A 48 0.65 -20.16 26.36
N ASN A 49 -0.66 -20.00 26.18
CA ASN A 49 -1.26 -19.72 24.89
C ASN A 49 -0.72 -18.36 24.44
N GLU A 50 0.39 -18.35 23.72
CA GLU A 50 0.76 -17.23 22.86
C GLU A 50 -0.40 -17.10 21.88
N GLU A 51 -1.24 -16.08 22.09
CA GLU A 51 -2.24 -15.69 21.10
C GLU A 51 -1.47 -15.41 19.81
N GLU A 52 -1.56 -16.32 18.84
CA GLU A 52 -1.05 -16.06 17.50
C GLU A 52 -1.75 -14.79 17.00
N GLU A 53 -1.04 -13.65 17.00
CA GLU A 53 -1.52 -12.43 16.38
C GLU A 53 -1.73 -12.73 14.88
N THR A 54 -2.97 -13.05 14.51
CA THR A 54 -3.34 -13.24 13.11
C THR A 54 -3.12 -11.91 12.41
N THR A 55 -2.05 -11.81 11.61
CA THR A 55 -1.76 -10.61 10.85
C THR A 55 -2.91 -10.35 9.88
N ALA A 56 -3.65 -9.27 10.10
CA ALA A 56 -4.69 -8.81 9.19
C ALA A 56 -4.05 -8.08 7.98
N PHE A 57 -4.65 -8.22 6.80
CA PHE A 57 -4.19 -7.57 5.58
C PHE A 57 -5.24 -6.59 5.06
N CYS A 58 -4.77 -5.46 4.55
CA CYS A 58 -5.60 -4.45 3.92
C CYS A 58 -6.25 -5.02 2.64
N PRO A 59 -7.58 -4.97 2.49
CA PRO A 59 -8.27 -5.53 1.33
C PRO A 59 -8.02 -4.74 0.03
N LEU A 60 -7.46 -3.53 0.13
CA LEU A 60 -7.29 -2.62 -1.02
C LEU A 60 -5.90 -2.70 -1.66
N ASP A 61 -4.85 -3.00 -0.88
CA ASP A 61 -3.47 -3.07 -1.35
C ASP A 61 -2.72 -4.35 -0.96
N GLY A 62 -3.31 -5.20 -0.12
CA GLY A 62 -2.73 -6.47 0.32
C GLY A 62 -1.57 -6.30 1.31
N MET A 63 -1.37 -5.09 1.86
CA MET A 63 -0.32 -4.84 2.85
C MET A 63 -0.80 -5.25 4.25
N PRO A 64 0.11 -5.68 5.15
CA PRO A 64 -0.25 -5.96 6.54
C PRO A 64 -0.76 -4.69 7.21
N LEU A 65 -1.78 -4.83 8.04
CA LEU A 65 -2.33 -3.76 8.87
C LEU A 65 -1.60 -3.69 10.20
N GLU A 66 -1.28 -2.47 10.66
CA GLU A 66 -0.76 -2.24 12.00
C GLU A 66 -1.82 -2.47 13.08
N ASP A 67 -3.10 -2.24 12.73
CA ASP A 67 -4.26 -2.43 13.60
C ASP A 67 -5.38 -3.16 12.80
N PRO A 68 -5.77 -4.39 13.18
CA PRO A 68 -6.87 -5.12 12.56
C PRO A 68 -8.21 -4.38 12.56
N GLU A 69 -8.46 -3.45 13.50
CA GLU A 69 -9.70 -2.66 13.53
C GLU A 69 -9.85 -1.74 12.31
N LEU A 70 -8.75 -1.44 11.61
CA LEU A 70 -8.77 -0.69 10.35
C LEU A 70 -9.52 -1.41 9.23
N LEU A 71 -9.78 -2.73 9.34
CA LEU A 71 -10.67 -3.45 8.43
C LEU A 71 -12.09 -2.90 8.44
N ASN A 72 -12.54 -2.37 9.58
CA ASN A 72 -13.88 -1.80 9.75
C ASN A 72 -13.94 -0.33 9.34
N ARG A 73 -12.79 0.33 9.13
CA ARG A 73 -12.70 1.75 8.80
C ARG A 73 -13.23 2.01 7.39
N ARG A 74 -14.01 3.08 7.24
CA ARG A 74 -14.46 3.59 5.94
C ARG A 74 -13.30 4.25 5.21
N PRO A 75 -12.98 3.84 3.97
CA PRO A 75 -11.94 4.49 3.18
C PRO A 75 -12.30 5.96 2.86
N VAL A 76 -11.27 6.77 2.61
CA VAL A 76 -11.44 8.13 2.07
C VAL A 76 -10.82 8.22 0.68
N ALA A 77 -11.62 8.63 -0.31
CA ALA A 77 -11.17 8.91 -1.66
C ALA A 77 -10.99 10.43 -1.83
N VAL A 78 -9.85 10.88 -2.33
CA VAL A 78 -9.55 12.33 -2.45
C VAL A 78 -9.37 12.71 -3.90
N MET A 79 -10.11 13.70 -4.38
CA MET A 79 -9.98 14.19 -5.75
C MET A 79 -8.79 15.14 -5.88
N ILE A 80 -7.79 14.77 -6.67
CA ILE A 80 -6.51 15.45 -6.77
C ILE A 80 -6.27 16.05 -8.16
N ASP A 81 -5.76 17.27 -8.17
CA ASP A 81 -5.33 17.95 -9.39
C ASP A 81 -4.15 17.23 -10.05
N ASN A 82 -4.17 17.17 -11.37
CA ASN A 82 -3.07 16.63 -12.15
C ASN A 82 -2.75 17.50 -13.37
N LEU A 83 -2.99 18.81 -13.25
CA LEU A 83 -2.59 19.78 -14.27
C LEU A 83 -1.06 19.81 -14.40
N PRO A 84 -0.50 19.67 -15.62
CA PRO A 84 0.94 19.83 -15.83
C PRO A 84 1.46 21.20 -15.38
N GLY A 85 2.60 21.21 -14.68
CA GLY A 85 3.30 22.45 -14.30
C GLY A 85 2.96 23.01 -12.92
N ILE A 86 2.05 22.38 -12.16
CA ILE A 86 1.71 22.80 -10.78
C ILE A 86 2.61 22.16 -9.70
N GLY A 87 3.58 21.36 -10.14
CA GLY A 87 4.42 20.51 -9.29
C GLY A 87 3.82 19.13 -9.08
N ASP A 88 4.56 18.30 -8.33
CA ASP A 88 4.12 16.99 -7.88
C ASP A 88 3.02 17.13 -6.81
N GLN A 89 2.19 16.10 -6.67
CA GLN A 89 1.12 16.05 -5.68
C GLN A 89 1.61 15.44 -4.36
N SER A 90 0.88 15.71 -3.29
CA SER A 90 1.19 15.27 -1.93
C SER A 90 0.30 14.11 -1.51
N GLY A 91 0.87 13.15 -0.78
CA GLY A 91 0.20 12.01 -0.15
C GLY A 91 -0.10 10.83 -1.08
N LEU A 92 0.37 10.82 -2.32
CA LEU A 92 0.08 9.73 -3.26
C LEU A 92 0.81 8.43 -2.91
N ASP A 93 1.94 8.51 -2.20
CA ASP A 93 2.73 7.35 -1.77
C ASP A 93 2.12 6.60 -0.58
N LYS A 94 1.09 7.16 0.06
CA LYS A 94 0.32 6.53 1.16
C LYS A 94 -1.00 5.91 0.69
N ALA A 95 -1.37 6.07 -0.57
CA ALA A 95 -2.64 5.56 -1.07
C ALA A 95 -2.60 4.04 -1.28
N CYS A 96 -3.67 3.35 -0.90
CA CYS A 96 -3.83 1.93 -1.21
C CYS A 96 -4.02 1.71 -2.72
N VAL A 97 -4.84 2.57 -3.33
CA VAL A 97 -5.14 2.56 -4.77
C VAL A 97 -5.19 4.00 -5.27
N VAL A 98 -4.72 4.23 -6.50
CA VAL A 98 -4.85 5.53 -7.18
C VAL A 98 -5.53 5.33 -8.52
N PHE A 99 -6.69 5.96 -8.71
CA PHE A 99 -7.33 6.04 -10.03
C PHE A 99 -6.84 7.25 -10.80
N GLU A 100 -6.49 7.06 -12.07
CA GLU A 100 -6.20 8.14 -13.00
C GLU A 100 -7.19 8.10 -14.16
N ILE A 101 -8.03 9.13 -14.29
CA ILE A 101 -9.09 9.18 -15.31
C ILE A 101 -9.03 10.52 -16.04
N LEU A 102 -9.31 10.47 -17.36
CA LEU A 102 -9.41 11.67 -18.20
C LEU A 102 -10.50 12.63 -17.70
N THR A 103 -10.23 13.91 -17.82
CA THR A 103 -11.13 15.00 -17.43
C THR A 103 -11.27 16.02 -18.57
N GLU A 104 -12.13 17.03 -18.38
CA GLU A 104 -12.33 18.06 -19.41
C GLU A 104 -11.01 18.74 -19.80
N GLY A 105 -10.87 19.10 -21.08
CA GLY A 105 -9.66 19.76 -21.59
C GLY A 105 -8.48 18.82 -21.87
N GLY A 106 -8.67 17.51 -21.75
CA GLY A 106 -7.66 16.50 -22.12
C GLY A 106 -6.62 16.20 -21.05
N ILE A 107 -6.76 16.78 -19.86
CA ILE A 107 -5.94 16.46 -18.69
C ILE A 107 -6.59 15.35 -17.87
N THR A 108 -5.81 14.59 -17.10
CA THR A 108 -6.37 13.61 -16.14
C THR A 108 -6.55 14.25 -14.77
N ARG A 109 -7.20 13.54 -13.86
CA ARG A 109 -7.12 13.77 -12.41
C ARG A 109 -6.77 12.45 -11.71
N LEU A 110 -6.21 12.58 -10.52
CA LEU A 110 -5.88 11.45 -9.67
C LEU A 110 -6.91 11.34 -8.55
N MET A 111 -7.25 10.11 -8.16
CA MET A 111 -8.07 9.83 -6.98
C MET A 111 -7.41 8.75 -6.14
N PRO A 112 -6.48 9.11 -5.24
CA PRO A 112 -6.03 8.20 -4.20
C PRO A 112 -7.18 7.81 -3.27
N VAL A 113 -7.19 6.54 -2.87
CA VAL A 113 -8.05 5.96 -1.84
C VAL A 113 -7.16 5.54 -0.68
N PHE A 114 -7.47 6.04 0.52
CA PHE A 114 -6.74 5.77 1.74
C PHE A 114 -7.60 4.93 2.69
N LEU A 115 -6.96 3.96 3.37
CA LEU A 115 -7.59 3.15 4.39
C LEU A 115 -6.74 3.10 5.67
N HIS A 116 -5.50 2.59 5.56
CA HIS A 116 -4.67 2.29 6.73
C HIS A 116 -3.45 3.21 6.90
N GLN A 117 -2.83 3.68 5.82
CA GLN A 117 -1.72 4.61 5.92
C GLN A 117 -2.21 6.05 6.03
N GLU A 118 -1.56 6.81 6.90
CA GLU A 118 -1.85 8.23 7.10
C GLU A 118 -0.94 9.11 6.24
N ALA A 119 -1.51 10.16 5.64
CA ALA A 119 -0.80 11.20 4.92
C ALA A 119 -1.06 12.56 5.57
N GLU A 120 0.01 13.19 6.07
CA GLU A 120 -0.05 14.52 6.71
C GLU A 120 -0.51 15.62 5.75
N VAL A 121 -0.20 15.48 4.46
CA VAL A 121 -0.58 16.43 3.42
C VAL A 121 -1.07 15.68 2.19
N VAL A 122 -2.27 16.02 1.75
CA VAL A 122 -2.94 15.45 0.58
C VAL A 122 -3.48 16.59 -0.28
N GLY A 123 -3.05 16.64 -1.53
CA GLY A 123 -3.48 17.69 -2.46
C GLY A 123 -2.58 17.89 -3.68
N PRO A 124 -2.90 18.86 -4.55
CA PRO A 124 -4.00 19.81 -4.41
C PRO A 124 -5.37 19.18 -4.62
N VAL A 125 -6.32 19.44 -3.73
CA VAL A 125 -7.70 18.95 -3.81
C VAL A 125 -8.49 19.69 -4.89
N ARG A 126 -9.26 18.95 -5.69
CA ARG A 126 -9.99 19.46 -6.86
C ARG A 126 -11.43 19.03 -6.94
N SER A 127 -12.12 19.59 -7.92
CA SER A 127 -13.55 19.42 -8.09
C SER A 127 -13.92 17.99 -8.45
N ALA A 128 -15.03 17.52 -7.90
CA ALA A 128 -15.59 16.23 -8.25
C ALA A 128 -16.07 16.16 -9.72
N ARG A 129 -15.96 14.98 -10.33
CA ARG A 129 -16.66 14.60 -11.57
C ARG A 129 -17.44 13.31 -11.33
N HIS A 130 -18.55 13.17 -12.04
CA HIS A 130 -19.53 12.12 -11.79
C HIS A 130 -18.94 10.71 -11.91
N TYR A 131 -18.10 10.44 -12.93
CA TYR A 131 -17.46 9.13 -13.12
C TYR A 131 -16.43 8.75 -12.05
N PHE A 132 -15.94 9.70 -11.24
CA PHE A 132 -15.14 9.37 -10.05
C PHE A 132 -16.01 8.98 -8.85
N LEU A 133 -17.30 9.33 -8.86
CA LEU A 133 -18.24 8.91 -7.81
C LEU A 133 -18.43 7.39 -7.84
N ASP A 134 -18.53 6.80 -9.03
CA ASP A 134 -18.63 5.35 -9.18
C ASP A 134 -17.43 4.65 -8.52
N LYS A 135 -16.22 5.19 -8.75
CA LYS A 135 -14.98 4.67 -8.14
C LYS A 135 -14.91 4.87 -6.64
N ALA A 136 -15.45 5.95 -6.09
CA ALA A 136 -15.54 6.09 -4.64
C ALA A 136 -16.57 5.10 -4.04
N LEU A 137 -17.70 4.90 -4.72
CA LEU A 137 -18.77 4.02 -4.28
C LEU A 137 -18.42 2.54 -4.36
N GLU A 138 -17.51 2.13 -5.27
CA GLU A 138 -16.94 0.77 -5.30
C GLU A 138 -16.39 0.35 -3.93
N PHE A 139 -15.80 1.30 -3.17
CA PHE A 139 -15.23 1.05 -1.83
C PHE A 139 -16.09 1.59 -0.68
N ASP A 140 -17.31 2.07 -0.97
CA ASP A 140 -18.14 2.85 -0.03
C ASP A 140 -17.36 4.01 0.64
N ALA A 141 -16.41 4.59 -0.10
CA ALA A 141 -15.49 5.59 0.40
C ALA A 141 -16.17 6.94 0.59
N ALA A 142 -15.77 7.66 1.65
CA ALA A 142 -16.09 9.07 1.76
C ALA A 142 -15.28 9.87 0.74
N TYR A 143 -15.93 10.81 0.05
CA TYR A 143 -15.34 11.48 -1.09
C TYR A 143 -14.99 12.95 -0.79
N SER A 144 -13.69 13.21 -0.74
CA SER A 144 -13.08 14.52 -0.50
C SER A 144 -12.81 15.25 -1.81
N HIS A 145 -13.30 16.50 -1.91
CA HIS A 145 -13.20 17.30 -3.12
C HIS A 145 -13.43 18.80 -2.83
N CYS A 146 -13.01 19.66 -3.76
CA CYS A 146 -13.20 21.11 -3.71
C CYS A 146 -14.08 21.56 -4.89
N GLY A 147 -15.39 21.69 -4.65
CA GLY A 147 -16.38 21.93 -5.70
C GLY A 147 -16.69 20.68 -6.55
N TRP A 148 -17.40 20.87 -7.67
CA TRP A 148 -17.93 19.78 -8.50
C TRP A 148 -18.36 20.28 -9.90
N SER A 149 -18.55 19.35 -10.84
CA SER A 149 -19.36 19.63 -12.04
C SER A 149 -20.86 19.58 -11.72
N PRO A 150 -21.74 20.18 -12.55
CA PRO A 150 -23.19 20.13 -12.33
C PRO A 150 -23.76 18.71 -12.25
N GLN A 151 -23.22 17.77 -13.04
CA GLN A 151 -23.61 16.37 -13.00
C GLN A 151 -23.17 15.73 -11.67
N ALA A 152 -21.92 15.93 -11.25
CA ALA A 152 -21.44 15.41 -9.98
C ALA A 152 -22.22 15.96 -8.78
N GLN A 153 -22.62 17.24 -8.81
CA GLN A 153 -23.47 17.82 -7.76
C GLN A 153 -24.81 17.09 -7.62
N ARG A 154 -25.46 16.79 -8.74
CA ARG A 154 -26.73 16.03 -8.75
C ARG A 154 -26.51 14.60 -8.25
N ASP A 155 -25.48 13.95 -8.76
CA ASP A 155 -25.23 12.53 -8.50
C ASP A 155 -24.78 12.28 -7.07
N ILE A 156 -24.00 13.18 -6.46
CA ILE A 156 -23.67 13.12 -5.02
C ILE A 156 -24.95 13.00 -4.18
N LYS A 157 -25.97 13.80 -4.50
CA LYS A 157 -27.26 13.75 -3.79
C LYS A 157 -28.04 12.47 -4.12
N ASN A 158 -28.13 12.10 -5.39
CA ASN A 158 -28.96 10.98 -5.85
C ASN A 158 -28.39 9.63 -5.40
N LEU A 159 -27.07 9.46 -5.52
CA LEU A 159 -26.33 8.25 -5.12
C LEU A 159 -25.99 8.23 -3.63
N LYS A 160 -26.34 9.30 -2.89
CA LYS A 160 -26.08 9.43 -1.45
C LYS A 160 -24.59 9.29 -1.10
N VAL A 161 -23.72 9.83 -1.94
CA VAL A 161 -22.27 9.82 -1.70
C VAL A 161 -21.97 10.60 -0.42
N ILE A 162 -21.14 10.05 0.46
CA ILE A 162 -20.63 10.77 1.62
C ILE A 162 -19.64 11.82 1.13
N SER A 163 -20.16 13.01 0.84
CA SER A 163 -19.34 14.13 0.37
C SER A 163 -18.67 14.83 1.55
N LEU A 164 -17.37 15.05 1.41
CA LEU A 164 -16.54 15.87 2.28
C LEU A 164 -16.16 17.18 1.58
N ASN A 165 -17.09 17.87 0.91
CA ASN A 165 -16.75 19.05 0.10
C ASN A 165 -16.20 20.24 0.91
N GLU A 166 -15.06 20.81 0.50
CA GLU A 166 -14.45 22.02 1.08
C GLU A 166 -15.42 23.20 1.22
N PHE A 167 -16.35 23.37 0.28
CA PHE A 167 -17.34 24.47 0.32
C PHE A 167 -18.25 24.43 1.56
N TYR A 168 -18.43 23.26 2.16
CA TYR A 168 -19.28 23.08 3.36
C TYR A 168 -18.46 22.69 4.59
N LEU A 169 -17.22 22.21 4.40
CA LEU A 169 -16.33 21.75 5.46
C LEU A 169 -14.97 22.49 5.42
N PRO A 170 -14.94 23.84 5.37
CA PRO A 170 -13.69 24.57 5.12
C PRO A 170 -12.62 24.35 6.21
N LYS A 171 -13.00 23.90 7.41
CA LYS A 171 -12.06 23.59 8.51
C LYS A 171 -11.27 22.31 8.30
N VAL A 172 -11.78 21.37 7.50
CA VAL A 172 -11.07 20.13 7.13
C VAL A 172 -9.92 20.45 6.18
N TYR A 173 -9.97 21.58 5.48
CA TYR A 173 -9.01 21.98 4.46
C TYR A 173 -8.14 23.15 4.91
N TRP A 174 -7.09 23.42 4.14
CA TRP A 174 -6.34 24.67 4.19
C TRP A 174 -5.86 25.08 2.79
N ARG A 175 -5.42 26.34 2.66
CA ARG A 175 -4.83 26.86 1.42
C ARG A 175 -3.34 27.13 1.58
N VAL A 176 -2.54 26.59 0.68
CA VAL A 176 -1.10 26.85 0.59
C VAL A 176 -0.87 28.14 -0.20
N ARG A 177 -0.61 29.25 0.50
CA ARG A 177 -0.56 30.61 -0.09
C ARG A 177 0.54 30.82 -1.14
N SER A 178 1.62 30.03 -1.10
CA SER A 178 2.69 30.08 -2.10
C SER A 178 2.30 29.47 -3.45
N LYS A 179 1.18 28.73 -3.51
CA LYS A 179 0.65 28.12 -4.73
C LYS A 179 -0.51 28.95 -5.31
N LYS A 180 -0.56 29.03 -6.63
CA LYS A 180 -1.57 29.81 -7.36
C LYS A 180 -2.94 29.13 -7.26
N GLU A 181 -3.98 29.91 -7.01
CA GLU A 181 -5.35 29.43 -7.17
C GLU A 181 -5.63 29.03 -8.62
N PRO A 182 -6.41 27.95 -8.85
CA PRO A 182 -7.12 27.17 -7.85
C PRO A 182 -6.38 25.87 -7.42
N HIS A 183 -5.06 25.82 -7.55
CA HIS A 183 -4.20 24.63 -7.33
C HIS A 183 -3.58 24.59 -5.92
N ASN A 184 -4.28 25.15 -4.93
CA ASN A 184 -3.70 25.43 -3.62
C ASN A 184 -4.51 24.94 -2.42
N VAL A 185 -5.56 24.14 -2.63
CA VAL A 185 -6.37 23.55 -1.55
C VAL A 185 -5.77 22.21 -1.14
N TYR A 186 -5.60 21.98 0.15
CA TYR A 186 -5.00 20.77 0.71
C TYR A 186 -5.78 20.29 1.94
N THR A 187 -5.62 19.00 2.27
CA THR A 187 -6.18 18.32 3.45
C THR A 187 -5.16 17.31 4.00
N SER A 188 -5.47 16.60 5.07
CA SER A 188 -4.75 15.40 5.53
C SER A 188 -5.73 14.23 5.65
N THR A 189 -5.25 12.99 5.69
CA THR A 189 -6.09 11.82 5.98
C THR A 189 -6.70 11.90 7.38
N ASP A 190 -5.90 12.29 8.37
CA ASP A 190 -6.33 12.51 9.77
C ASP A 190 -7.57 13.42 9.86
N ARG A 191 -7.54 14.59 9.20
CA ARG A 191 -8.68 15.51 9.20
C ARG A 191 -9.93 14.94 8.53
N LEU A 192 -9.75 14.10 7.51
CA LEU A 192 -10.86 13.46 6.81
C LEU A 192 -11.48 12.37 7.69
N PHE A 193 -10.66 11.53 8.33
CA PHE A 193 -11.14 10.48 9.24
C PHE A 193 -11.80 11.07 10.49
N GLN A 194 -11.22 12.09 11.11
CA GLN A 194 -11.85 12.81 12.23
C GLN A 194 -13.20 13.43 11.86
N GLU A 195 -13.35 13.95 10.63
CA GLU A 195 -14.64 14.48 10.17
C GLU A 195 -15.68 13.37 9.95
N LEU A 196 -15.26 12.16 9.56
CA LEU A 196 -16.15 11.01 9.51
C LEU A 196 -16.59 10.57 10.91
N GLU A 197 -15.66 10.48 11.85
CA GLU A 197 -15.95 10.16 13.26
C GLU A 197 -16.95 11.16 13.86
N ARG A 198 -16.70 12.46 13.64
CA ARG A 198 -17.61 13.53 14.08
C ARG A 198 -19.04 13.40 13.52
N ARG A 199 -19.19 12.72 12.38
CA ARG A 199 -20.47 12.49 11.70
C ARG A 199 -21.06 11.10 11.99
N GLY A 200 -20.35 10.22 12.69
CA GLY A 200 -20.77 8.82 12.88
C GLY A 200 -20.78 8.03 11.57
N LEU A 201 -19.81 8.29 10.69
CA LEU A 201 -19.69 7.71 9.35
C LEU A 201 -18.33 7.01 9.12
N GLU A 202 -17.52 6.88 10.15
CA GLU A 202 -16.17 6.32 10.16
C GLU A 202 -16.11 4.82 9.88
N THR A 203 -17.20 4.09 10.13
CA THR A 203 -17.24 2.63 9.99
C THR A 203 -18.00 2.20 8.72
N LEU A 204 -17.55 1.11 8.11
CA LEU A 204 -18.33 0.37 7.12
C LEU A 204 -19.37 -0.50 7.82
N LYS A 205 -20.54 -0.66 7.18
CA LYS A 205 -21.55 -1.62 7.66
C LYS A 205 -21.20 -3.04 7.23
N GLU A 206 -20.63 -3.19 6.04
CA GLU A 206 -20.17 -4.43 5.42
C GLU A 206 -18.96 -4.09 4.54
N PRO A 207 -17.91 -4.93 4.49
CA PRO A 207 -16.82 -4.77 3.52
C PRO A 207 -17.38 -4.80 2.09
N LYS A 208 -17.10 -3.77 1.29
CA LYS A 208 -17.75 -3.56 -0.02
C LYS A 208 -16.92 -4.00 -1.23
N ALA A 209 -15.60 -3.92 -1.14
CA ALA A 209 -14.70 -4.34 -2.20
C ALA A 209 -13.38 -4.83 -1.62
N GLU A 210 -12.93 -5.96 -2.17
CA GLU A 210 -11.64 -6.57 -1.89
C GLU A 210 -10.99 -6.93 -3.23
N PHE A 211 -9.67 -6.76 -3.30
CA PHE A 211 -8.89 -7.35 -4.38
C PHE A 211 -8.41 -8.73 -3.96
N ALA A 212 -8.36 -9.65 -4.92
CA ALA A 212 -7.63 -10.89 -4.74
C ALA A 212 -6.13 -10.64 -4.97
N PHE A 213 -5.31 -11.02 -4.00
CA PHE A 213 -3.86 -10.92 -4.08
C PHE A 213 -3.23 -12.30 -4.20
N TRP A 214 -2.17 -12.40 -5.01
CA TRP A 214 -1.39 -13.62 -5.14
C TRP A 214 -0.27 -13.62 -4.10
N GLU A 215 -0.18 -14.68 -3.31
CA GLU A 215 0.97 -14.90 -2.42
C GLU A 215 2.22 -15.31 -3.20
N ASP A 216 2.04 -16.14 -4.24
CA ASP A 216 3.12 -16.60 -5.12
C ASP A 216 2.96 -16.06 -6.56
N PRO A 217 3.84 -15.13 -7.00
CA PRO A 217 3.80 -14.60 -8.36
C PRO A 217 4.22 -15.60 -9.44
N SER A 218 4.73 -16.79 -9.08
CA SER A 218 5.11 -17.84 -10.03
C SER A 218 3.94 -18.38 -10.85
N ALA A 219 2.71 -18.23 -10.33
CA ALA A 219 1.47 -18.61 -11.00
C ALA A 219 1.04 -17.61 -12.10
N LEU A 220 1.67 -16.43 -12.19
CA LEU A 220 1.32 -15.42 -13.18
C LEU A 220 1.77 -15.87 -14.58
N SER A 221 0.83 -15.83 -15.53
CA SER A 221 1.10 -16.08 -16.95
C SER A 221 0.80 -14.84 -17.78
N GLY A 222 1.45 -14.71 -18.95
CA GLY A 222 1.24 -13.57 -19.85
C GLY A 222 2.53 -13.06 -20.48
N THR A 223 2.48 -11.84 -21.01
CA THR A 223 3.64 -11.17 -21.63
C THR A 223 4.30 -10.23 -20.64
N ALA A 224 5.63 -10.31 -20.50
CA ALA A 224 6.38 -9.41 -19.65
C ALA A 224 6.26 -7.95 -20.14
N ALA A 225 5.64 -7.09 -19.33
CA ALA A 225 5.47 -5.68 -19.63
C ALA A 225 6.54 -4.85 -18.90
N LYS A 226 7.68 -4.59 -19.52
CA LYS A 226 8.75 -3.78 -18.87
C LYS A 226 8.49 -2.28 -18.91
N LYS A 227 7.66 -1.83 -19.84
CA LYS A 227 7.31 -0.42 -20.02
C LYS A 227 5.89 -0.29 -20.56
N ILE A 228 5.10 0.55 -19.92
CA ILE A 228 3.76 0.95 -20.37
C ILE A 228 3.78 2.45 -20.62
N THR A 229 3.18 2.90 -21.72
CA THR A 229 3.08 4.32 -22.07
C THR A 229 1.65 4.65 -22.42
N LEU A 230 1.04 5.53 -21.62
CA LEU A 230 -0.30 6.04 -21.83
C LEU A 230 -0.20 7.46 -22.38
N ARG A 231 -0.90 7.70 -23.48
CA ARG A 231 -0.95 9.00 -24.16
C ARG A 231 -2.38 9.51 -24.11
N PHE A 232 -2.58 10.62 -23.45
CA PHE A 232 -3.85 11.31 -23.36
C PHE A 232 -3.90 12.45 -24.38
N THR A 233 -5.11 12.97 -24.61
CA THR A 233 -5.32 14.14 -25.46
C THR A 233 -4.56 15.36 -24.90
N GLY A 234 -4.21 16.33 -25.75
CA GLY A 234 -3.43 17.49 -25.30
C GLY A 234 -1.94 17.21 -25.02
N GLY A 235 -1.43 16.01 -25.33
CA GLY A 235 -0.01 15.67 -25.22
C GLY A 235 0.42 15.22 -23.81
N TYR A 236 -0.51 15.08 -22.87
CA TYR A 236 -0.23 14.53 -21.56
C TYR A 236 0.16 13.05 -21.69
N LYS A 237 1.32 12.69 -21.12
CA LYS A 237 1.93 11.36 -21.25
C LYS A 237 2.33 10.86 -19.87
N VAL A 238 1.91 9.63 -19.57
CA VAL A 238 2.30 8.89 -18.38
C VAL A 238 3.05 7.63 -18.81
N GLU A 239 4.16 7.35 -18.16
CA GLU A 239 4.96 6.14 -18.41
C GLU A 239 5.16 5.39 -17.10
N TYR A 240 5.08 4.07 -17.17
CA TYR A 240 5.38 3.17 -16.08
C TYR A 240 6.51 2.25 -16.53
N GLN A 241 7.60 2.20 -15.77
CA GLN A 241 8.78 1.42 -16.11
C GLN A 241 9.07 0.43 -14.99
N TRP A 242 9.13 -0.85 -15.34
CA TRP A 242 9.44 -1.91 -14.39
C TRP A 242 10.87 -1.76 -13.85
N ASP A 243 11.02 -1.88 -12.55
CA ASP A 243 12.28 -1.85 -11.83
C ASP A 243 12.38 -3.08 -10.91
N ALA A 244 13.26 -4.01 -11.28
CA ALA A 244 13.52 -5.24 -10.52
C ALA A 244 14.42 -5.00 -9.29
N THR A 245 15.02 -3.81 -9.13
CA THR A 245 15.83 -3.47 -7.95
C THR A 245 14.98 -3.17 -6.72
N ILE A 246 13.69 -2.88 -6.91
CA ILE A 246 12.71 -2.75 -5.84
C ILE A 246 12.44 -4.16 -5.29
N PRO A 247 12.47 -4.41 -3.97
CA PRO A 247 12.12 -5.70 -3.40
C PRO A 247 10.73 -6.17 -3.86
N GLY A 248 10.67 -7.35 -4.48
CA GLY A 248 9.45 -7.87 -5.12
C GLY A 248 9.04 -7.15 -6.42
N GLY A 249 9.92 -6.33 -7.01
CA GLY A 249 9.71 -5.59 -8.25
C GLY A 249 8.67 -4.46 -8.16
N GLY A 250 8.61 -3.57 -9.14
CA GLY A 250 7.56 -2.56 -9.20
C GLY A 250 7.70 -1.61 -10.38
N TYR A 251 6.66 -0.86 -10.70
CA TYR A 251 6.65 0.12 -11.79
C TYR A 251 6.87 1.52 -11.27
N ARG A 252 8.00 2.13 -11.66
CA ARG A 252 8.25 3.55 -11.43
C ARG A 252 7.38 4.38 -12.34
N ARG A 253 6.63 5.33 -11.77
CA ARG A 253 5.78 6.26 -12.52
C ARG A 253 6.58 7.46 -13.01
N TYR A 254 6.30 7.87 -14.23
CA TYR A 254 6.80 9.08 -14.86
C TYR A 254 5.62 9.86 -15.44
N ALA A 255 5.60 11.18 -15.25
CA ALA A 255 4.60 12.08 -15.81
C ALA A 255 5.29 13.22 -16.54
N GLY A 256 4.83 13.54 -17.74
CA GLY A 256 5.44 14.60 -18.56
C GLY A 256 6.93 14.35 -18.87
N GLY A 257 7.36 13.09 -18.89
CA GLY A 257 8.75 12.69 -19.14
C GLY A 257 9.70 12.84 -17.94
N LYS A 258 9.20 13.14 -16.74
CA LYS A 258 10.01 13.24 -15.51
C LYS A 258 9.58 12.17 -14.51
N PRO A 259 10.48 11.72 -13.60
CA PRO A 259 10.09 10.92 -12.44
C PRO A 259 8.96 11.62 -11.70
N HIS A 260 7.84 10.95 -11.50
CA HIS A 260 6.74 11.51 -10.72
C HIS A 260 6.96 11.18 -9.26
N ARG A 261 7.15 12.20 -8.42
CA ARG A 261 7.43 12.01 -7.00
C ARG A 261 6.23 12.39 -6.17
N ASP A 262 6.21 11.93 -4.92
CA ASP A 262 5.40 12.57 -3.91
C ASP A 262 6.08 13.88 -3.49
N ALA A 263 5.31 14.96 -3.36
CA ALA A 263 5.84 16.29 -3.05
C ALA A 263 6.40 16.38 -1.63
N GLU A 264 5.89 15.60 -0.68
CA GLU A 264 6.30 15.66 0.73
C GLU A 264 7.54 14.80 0.97
N THR A 265 7.55 13.58 0.42
CA THR A 265 8.66 12.64 0.67
C THR A 265 9.78 12.74 -0.36
N GLY A 266 9.51 13.34 -1.53
CA GLY A 266 10.44 13.38 -2.66
C GLY A 266 10.71 12.01 -3.28
N GLN A 267 10.06 10.95 -2.82
CA GLN A 267 10.23 9.60 -3.34
C GLN A 267 9.48 9.46 -4.65
N GLN A 268 10.09 8.76 -5.61
CA GLN A 268 9.40 8.48 -6.86
C GLN A 268 8.28 7.46 -6.61
N LEU A 269 7.08 7.74 -7.12
CA LEU A 269 5.94 6.85 -6.98
C LEU A 269 6.20 5.52 -7.69
N VAL A 270 5.83 4.45 -7.00
CA VAL A 270 5.95 3.06 -7.45
C VAL A 270 4.59 2.39 -7.32
N ALA A 271 4.18 1.66 -8.36
CA ALA A 271 3.01 0.79 -8.31
C ALA A 271 3.44 -0.67 -8.47
N LYS A 272 2.96 -1.57 -7.61
CA LYS A 272 3.15 -3.02 -7.78
C LYS A 272 2.29 -3.54 -8.92
N ASN A 273 1.04 -3.09 -8.96
CA ASN A 273 0.03 -3.50 -9.92
C ASN A 273 -0.40 -2.31 -10.79
N LEU A 274 -0.64 -2.55 -12.07
CA LEU A 274 -1.16 -1.56 -13.00
C LEU A 274 -2.33 -2.15 -13.77
N ILE A 275 -3.50 -1.54 -13.63
CA ILE A 275 -4.70 -1.89 -14.40
C ILE A 275 -4.92 -0.78 -15.43
N VAL A 276 -4.86 -1.12 -16.70
CA VAL A 276 -5.16 -0.21 -17.81
C VAL A 276 -6.48 -0.62 -18.42
N GLN A 277 -7.51 0.19 -18.21
CA GLN A 277 -8.84 -0.03 -18.75
C GLN A 277 -9.14 0.98 -19.86
N PHE A 278 -9.43 0.47 -21.06
CA PHE A 278 -10.01 1.26 -22.13
C PHE A 278 -11.53 1.28 -21.98
N VAL A 279 -12.11 2.47 -21.98
CA VAL A 279 -13.56 2.67 -21.87
C VAL A 279 -14.02 3.58 -23.00
N ASP A 280 -15.25 3.36 -23.47
CA ASP A 280 -15.87 4.23 -24.45
C ASP A 280 -16.16 5.59 -23.81
N GLY A 281 -15.52 6.64 -24.32
CA GLY A 281 -15.77 8.01 -23.89
C GLY A 281 -16.95 8.61 -24.64
N THR A 282 -17.92 9.17 -23.92
CA THR A 282 -18.88 10.11 -24.51
C THR A 282 -18.21 11.49 -24.57
N ARG A 283 -18.11 12.06 -25.77
CA ARG A 283 -17.65 13.44 -25.97
C ARG A 283 -18.78 14.43 -25.70
#